data_AF-A0A969L6M9-F1
#
_entry.id   AF-A0A969L6M9-F1
#
_cell.length_a   1.000
_cell.length_b   1.000
_cell.length_c   1.000
_cell.angle_alpha   90.00
_cell.angle_beta   90.00
_cell.angle_gamma   90.00
#
_symmetry.space_group_name_H-M   'P 1'
#
loop_
_entity.id
_entity.type
_entity.pdbx_description
1 polymer ?
#
loop_
_entity_poly.entity_id
_entity_poly.type
_entity_poly.pdbx_seq_one_letter_code
_entity_poly.pdbx_strand_id
1 'polypeptide(L)'
;MTIQISSSNTKKEILEAFDELEKENQLLKTKLQAAEKQVQKLQTELKQAQQPPTAEALAALSEGQRPDDLPPVEHLDQVIFTFQMIEKGLSKAISEVSEKLQTQAKIFANLNQQMDEKKQSLADIYGLAVEEGLLDQLIQEYQETQTSFQIEQQAQEDAWQKMMQEKKQAWEREEKEHQRTIKERDAQAAKERIREQEAYTYQIKQSQAQQEETFALQKKKNQQMLDGMVATKTQEWETREKELREQEKEWELYLKQYEAQERKREATLKKATDEGQAQAQKEAQIKADLLKREVQSQTQVYEMQIKAREETLQQLNQQAEYLAKQTEAAWQQAQTLALRALEGSSYQENIRI
;
A
#
# COMPACT_ATOMS: atom_id res chain seq x y z
N MET A 1 0.92 11.81 -47.52
CA MET A 1 1.08 10.41 -47.98
C MET A 1 0.07 9.62 -47.17
N THR A 2 -0.90 8.93 -47.77
CA THR A 2 -1.95 8.25 -47.00
C THR A 2 -1.39 7.02 -46.29
N ILE A 3 -1.17 7.14 -44.98
CA ILE A 3 -0.69 6.05 -44.14
C ILE A 3 -1.82 5.00 -44.03
N GLN A 4 -1.57 3.80 -44.55
CA GLN A 4 -2.47 2.65 -44.38
C GLN A 4 -2.50 2.29 -42.89
N ILE A 5 -3.66 2.47 -42.25
CA ILE A 5 -3.83 2.11 -40.83
C ILE A 5 -3.92 0.59 -40.73
N SER A 6 -2.95 -0.02 -40.06
CA SER A 6 -2.94 -1.46 -39.75
C SER A 6 -2.72 -1.69 -38.26
N SER A 7 -3.00 -2.91 -37.79
CA SER A 7 -2.93 -3.30 -36.38
C SER A 7 -1.53 -3.25 -35.74
N SER A 8 -0.47 -2.95 -36.51
CA SER A 8 0.89 -2.76 -36.00
C SER A 8 1.24 -1.31 -35.65
N ASN A 9 0.41 -0.34 -36.02
CA ASN A 9 0.75 1.08 -35.88
C ASN A 9 0.61 1.54 -34.42
N THR A 10 1.55 2.36 -33.95
CA THR A 10 1.55 2.86 -32.57
C THR A 10 0.45 3.90 -32.35
N LYS A 11 0.02 4.07 -31.09
CA LYS A 11 -1.06 5.01 -30.71
C LYS A 11 -0.78 6.46 -31.15
N LYS A 12 0.49 6.86 -31.30
CA LYS A 12 0.85 8.20 -31.82
C LYS A 12 0.54 8.33 -33.31
N GLU A 13 0.97 7.36 -34.12
CA GLU A 13 0.74 7.33 -35.58
C GLU A 13 -0.75 7.28 -35.92
N ILE A 14 -1.57 6.59 -35.10
CA ILE A 14 -3.03 6.56 -35.26
C ILE A 14 -3.66 7.93 -34.95
N LEU A 15 -3.17 8.67 -33.95
CA LEU A 15 -3.65 10.01 -33.63
C LEU A 15 -3.22 11.04 -34.68
N GLU A 16 -1.97 10.98 -35.16
CA GLU A 16 -1.48 11.85 -36.23
C GLU A 16 -2.26 11.64 -37.54
N ALA A 17 -2.58 10.39 -37.89
CA ALA A 17 -3.43 10.07 -39.04
C ALA A 17 -4.89 10.53 -38.86
N PHE A 18 -5.42 10.51 -37.64
CA PHE A 18 -6.75 11.04 -37.33
C PHE A 18 -6.79 12.58 -37.48
N ASP A 19 -5.78 13.28 -36.94
CA ASP A 19 -5.64 14.74 -37.07
C ASP A 19 -5.42 15.19 -38.53
N GLU A 20 -4.77 14.38 -39.36
CA GLU A 20 -4.62 14.63 -40.81
C GLU A 20 -5.97 14.42 -41.54
N LEU A 21 -6.69 13.34 -41.24
CA LEU A 21 -8.03 13.07 -41.77
C LEU A 21 -9.07 14.12 -41.36
N GLU A 22 -9.00 14.67 -40.14
CA GLU A 22 -9.90 15.73 -39.70
C GLU A 22 -9.66 17.02 -40.49
N LYS A 23 -8.38 17.39 -40.70
CA LYS A 23 -8.01 18.54 -41.55
C LYS A 23 -8.47 18.35 -42.99
N GLU A 24 -8.31 17.14 -43.55
CA GLU A 24 -8.79 16.83 -44.90
C GLU A 24 -10.32 16.91 -44.99
N ASN A 25 -11.06 16.43 -43.98
CA ASN A 25 -12.51 16.57 -43.92
C ASN A 25 -12.96 18.04 -43.85
N GLN A 26 -12.28 18.88 -43.06
CA GLN A 26 -12.57 20.32 -43.00
C GLN A 26 -12.29 21.02 -44.35
N LEU A 27 -11.20 20.64 -45.04
CA LEU A 27 -10.89 21.13 -46.38
C LEU A 27 -11.88 20.66 -47.45
N LEU A 28 -12.37 19.42 -47.36
CA LEU A 28 -13.41 18.91 -48.26
C LEU A 28 -14.75 19.61 -48.01
N LYS A 29 -15.15 19.81 -46.75
CA LYS A 29 -16.39 20.49 -46.36
C LYS A 29 -16.43 21.94 -46.85
N THR A 30 -15.31 22.66 -46.77
CA THR A 30 -15.20 24.04 -47.30
C THR A 30 -15.24 24.08 -48.83
N LYS A 31 -14.60 23.12 -49.52
CA LYS A 31 -14.73 22.98 -51.00
C LYS A 31 -16.17 22.67 -51.42
N LEU A 32 -16.88 21.80 -50.70
CA LEU A 32 -18.25 21.42 -50.99
C LEU A 32 -19.20 22.62 -50.86
N GLN A 33 -19.08 23.41 -49.78
CA GLN A 33 -19.82 24.66 -49.60
C GLN A 33 -19.51 25.72 -50.68
N ALA A 34 -18.28 25.76 -51.19
CA ALA A 34 -17.93 26.64 -52.31
C ALA A 34 -18.62 26.19 -53.61
N ALA A 35 -18.62 24.88 -53.89
CA ALA A 35 -19.30 24.30 -55.05
C ALA A 35 -20.83 24.50 -54.98
N GLU A 36 -21.46 24.29 -53.82
CA GLU A 36 -22.90 24.55 -53.61
C GLU A 36 -23.27 26.01 -53.91
N LYS A 37 -22.47 26.97 -53.43
CA LYS A 37 -22.67 28.40 -53.74
C LYS A 37 -22.48 28.71 -55.23
N GLN A 38 -21.62 27.98 -55.92
CA GLN A 38 -21.40 28.14 -57.36
C GLN A 38 -22.56 27.56 -58.18
N VAL A 39 -23.09 26.39 -57.79
CA VAL A 39 -24.30 25.80 -58.37
C VAL A 39 -25.52 26.70 -58.14
N GLN A 40 -25.69 27.28 -56.95
CA GLN A 40 -26.78 28.22 -56.67
C GLN A 40 -26.70 29.47 -57.55
N LYS A 41 -25.50 30.03 -57.79
CA LYS A 41 -25.30 31.16 -58.72
C LYS A 41 -25.70 30.80 -60.15
N LEU A 42 -25.23 29.65 -60.65
CA LEU A 42 -25.58 29.16 -61.98
C LEU A 42 -27.10 28.89 -62.11
N GLN A 43 -27.76 28.40 -61.06
CA GLN A 43 -29.22 28.24 -61.03
C GLN A 43 -29.97 29.59 -61.03
N THR A 44 -29.44 30.65 -60.41
CA THR A 44 -30.03 31.99 -60.51
C THR A 44 -29.82 32.63 -61.88
N GLU A 45 -28.68 32.40 -62.52
CA GLU A 45 -28.39 32.86 -63.88
C GLU A 45 -29.28 32.13 -64.91
N LEU A 46 -29.46 30.80 -64.79
CA LEU A 46 -30.36 30.03 -65.67
C LEU A 46 -31.81 30.51 -65.58
N LYS A 47 -32.28 30.88 -64.38
CA LYS A 47 -33.63 31.43 -64.17
C LYS A 47 -33.84 32.82 -64.77
N GLN A 48 -32.77 33.61 -64.95
CA GLN A 48 -32.83 34.89 -65.65
C GLN A 48 -32.75 34.72 -67.18
N ALA A 49 -32.11 33.66 -67.67
CA ALA A 49 -32.02 33.34 -69.10
C ALA A 49 -33.26 32.59 -69.67
N GLN A 50 -34.21 32.18 -68.82
CA GLN A 50 -35.40 31.40 -69.22
C GLN A 50 -36.73 32.16 -69.01
N GLN A 51 -36.74 33.48 -69.25
CA GLN A 51 -38.00 34.21 -69.48
C GLN A 51 -38.30 34.25 -70.99
N PRO A 52 -39.39 33.60 -71.47
CA PRO A 52 -39.84 33.79 -72.85
C PRO A 52 -40.45 35.19 -73.03
N PRO A 53 -40.31 35.81 -74.21
CA PRO A 53 -40.95 37.10 -74.49
C PRO A 53 -42.47 36.94 -74.51
N THR A 54 -43.17 37.65 -73.63
CA THR A 54 -44.64 37.65 -73.56
C THR A 54 -45.28 38.43 -74.71
N ALA A 55 -46.46 37.99 -75.13
CA ALA A 55 -47.13 38.42 -76.35
C ALA A 55 -47.84 39.80 -76.21
N GLU A 56 -47.07 40.88 -76.17
CA GLU A 56 -47.57 42.27 -76.23
C GLU A 56 -47.13 43.03 -77.51
N ALA A 57 -46.65 42.31 -78.54
CA ALA A 57 -46.13 42.88 -79.79
C ALA A 57 -46.96 42.57 -81.06
N LEU A 58 -48.15 41.97 -80.92
CA LEU A 58 -49.01 41.56 -82.06
C LEU A 58 -50.46 42.11 -82.01
N ALA A 59 -50.76 43.02 -81.09
CA ALA A 59 -52.08 43.64 -80.93
C ALA A 59 -52.14 45.13 -81.33
N ALA A 60 -51.13 45.63 -82.07
CA ALA A 60 -50.95 47.06 -82.38
C ALA A 60 -50.89 47.38 -83.88
N LEU A 61 -51.48 46.55 -84.74
CA LEU A 61 -51.37 46.65 -86.21
C LEU A 61 -52.68 46.44 -87.01
N SER A 62 -53.85 46.48 -86.36
CA SER A 62 -55.14 46.15 -87.01
C SER A 62 -56.27 47.17 -86.85
N GLU A 63 -55.96 48.46 -86.78
CA GLU A 63 -56.93 49.52 -87.05
C GLU A 63 -56.38 50.51 -88.09
N GLY A 64 -56.70 50.24 -89.35
CA GLY A 64 -56.39 51.09 -90.50
C GLY A 64 -57.64 51.26 -91.36
N GLN A 65 -58.11 52.49 -91.48
CA GLN A 65 -59.37 52.84 -92.15
C GLN A 65 -59.31 52.52 -93.66
N ARG A 66 -60.44 52.06 -94.24
CA ARG A 66 -60.57 51.79 -95.67
C ARG A 66 -61.75 52.57 -96.24
N PRO A 67 -61.52 53.59 -97.10
CA PRO A 67 -62.60 54.39 -97.67
C PRO A 67 -63.14 53.85 -99.00
N ASP A 68 -64.47 53.89 -99.09
CA ASP A 68 -65.35 54.28 -100.20
C ASP A 68 -65.25 53.71 -101.62
N ASP A 69 -66.44 53.38 -102.15
CA ASP A 69 -66.77 53.03 -103.53
C ASP A 69 -66.54 54.16 -104.54
N LEU A 70 -66.28 53.83 -105.81
CA LEU A 70 -66.55 54.70 -106.97
C LEU A 70 -66.94 53.89 -108.24
N PRO A 71 -67.68 54.49 -109.21
CA PRO A 71 -68.60 53.79 -110.13
C PRO A 71 -68.06 53.57 -111.58
N PRO A 72 -68.82 52.92 -112.50
CA PRO A 72 -68.29 52.33 -113.74
C PRO A 72 -68.26 53.24 -115.00
N VAL A 73 -67.75 52.67 -116.10
CA VAL A 73 -67.10 53.35 -117.25
C VAL A 73 -67.89 53.24 -118.57
N GLU A 74 -67.76 54.24 -119.46
CA GLU A 74 -68.09 54.14 -120.90
C GLU A 74 -66.90 54.56 -121.79
N HIS A 75 -66.61 53.80 -122.86
CA HIS A 75 -66.28 54.26 -124.24
C HIS A 75 -65.68 53.13 -125.12
N LEU A 76 -66.24 52.95 -126.32
CA LEU A 76 -66.05 51.76 -127.16
C LEU A 76 -64.69 51.69 -127.90
N ASP A 77 -64.05 52.81 -128.23
CA ASP A 77 -62.79 52.82 -128.99
C ASP A 77 -61.60 52.27 -128.20
N GLN A 78 -61.64 52.39 -126.86
CA GLN A 78 -60.70 51.71 -125.97
C GLN A 78 -60.82 50.18 -126.09
N VAL A 79 -62.02 49.65 -126.36
CA VAL A 79 -62.25 48.20 -126.51
C VAL A 79 -61.52 47.66 -127.74
N ILE A 80 -61.49 48.39 -128.84
CA ILE A 80 -60.81 47.93 -130.08
C ILE A 80 -59.29 48.02 -129.94
N PHE A 81 -58.76 49.11 -129.37
CA PHE A 81 -57.32 49.23 -129.13
C PHE A 81 -56.84 48.21 -128.08
N THR A 82 -57.59 48.00 -127.00
CA THR A 82 -57.30 46.94 -126.03
C THR A 82 -57.39 45.56 -126.67
N PHE A 83 -58.33 45.30 -127.60
CA PHE A 83 -58.39 43.99 -128.28
C PHE A 83 -57.12 43.68 -129.09
N GLN A 84 -56.54 44.64 -129.83
CA GLN A 84 -55.29 44.42 -130.56
C GLN A 84 -54.04 44.36 -129.65
N MET A 85 -54.04 45.13 -128.56
CA MET A 85 -53.04 44.99 -127.49
C MET A 85 -53.14 43.61 -126.82
N ILE A 86 -54.35 43.12 -126.58
CA ILE A 86 -54.63 41.80 -126.03
C ILE A 86 -54.21 40.73 -127.02
N GLU A 87 -54.49 40.82 -128.31
CA GLU A 87 -54.11 39.77 -129.27
C GLU A 87 -52.58 39.60 -129.38
N LYS A 88 -51.82 40.71 -129.43
CA LYS A 88 -50.35 40.69 -129.40
C LYS A 88 -49.80 40.31 -128.03
N GLY A 89 -50.39 40.82 -126.96
CA GLY A 89 -50.04 40.50 -125.58
C GLY A 89 -50.30 39.03 -125.23
N LEU A 90 -51.40 38.46 -125.74
CA LEU A 90 -51.80 37.06 -125.62
C LEU A 90 -50.87 36.18 -126.45
N SER A 91 -50.52 36.56 -127.68
CA SER A 91 -49.54 35.81 -128.49
C SER A 91 -48.16 35.74 -127.82
N LYS A 92 -47.72 36.86 -127.22
CA LYS A 92 -46.49 36.90 -126.43
C LYS A 92 -46.62 36.11 -125.12
N ALA A 93 -47.72 36.26 -124.39
CA ALA A 93 -47.98 35.55 -123.14
C ALA A 93 -48.13 34.04 -123.36
N ILE A 94 -48.75 33.58 -124.45
CA ILE A 94 -48.81 32.17 -124.84
C ILE A 94 -47.41 31.63 -125.13
N SER A 95 -46.55 32.42 -125.78
CA SER A 95 -45.15 32.01 -126.04
C SER A 95 -44.33 31.94 -124.74
N GLU A 96 -44.41 32.97 -123.89
CA GLU A 96 -43.76 32.99 -122.56
C GLU A 96 -44.31 31.90 -121.62
N VAL A 97 -45.61 31.59 -121.68
CA VAL A 97 -46.24 30.49 -120.93
C VAL A 97 -45.80 29.14 -121.50
N SER A 98 -45.70 28.97 -122.81
CA SER A 98 -45.19 27.73 -123.43
C SER A 98 -43.73 27.47 -123.05
N GLU A 99 -42.88 28.50 -123.07
CA GLU A 99 -41.49 28.41 -122.64
C GLU A 99 -41.35 28.15 -121.13
N LYS A 100 -42.20 28.79 -120.30
CA LYS A 100 -42.30 28.49 -118.87
C LYS A 100 -42.82 27.08 -118.60
N LEU A 101 -43.78 26.58 -119.38
CA LEU A 101 -44.30 25.23 -119.26
C LEU A 101 -43.25 24.20 -119.68
N GLN A 102 -42.48 24.44 -120.74
CA GLN A 102 -41.38 23.57 -121.16
C GLN A 102 -40.22 23.57 -120.15
N THR A 103 -39.86 24.73 -119.59
CA THR A 103 -38.83 24.81 -118.54
C THR A 103 -39.30 24.18 -117.23
N GLN A 104 -40.54 24.41 -116.80
CA GLN A 104 -41.13 23.73 -115.65
C GLN A 104 -41.27 22.22 -115.89
N ALA A 105 -41.66 21.75 -117.08
CA ALA A 105 -41.70 20.34 -117.41
C ALA A 105 -40.31 19.68 -117.38
N LYS A 106 -39.26 20.38 -117.85
CA LYS A 106 -37.86 19.92 -117.72
C LYS A 106 -37.41 19.87 -116.26
N ILE A 107 -37.73 20.89 -115.45
CA ILE A 107 -37.41 20.92 -114.02
C ILE A 107 -38.16 19.79 -113.30
N PHE A 108 -39.44 19.57 -113.59
CA PHE A 108 -40.26 18.52 -112.99
C PHE A 108 -39.79 17.12 -113.38
N ALA A 109 -39.42 16.91 -114.66
CA ALA A 109 -38.81 15.65 -115.12
C ALA A 109 -37.47 15.38 -114.42
N ASN A 110 -36.62 16.41 -114.28
CA ASN A 110 -35.35 16.28 -113.57
C ASN A 110 -35.54 16.04 -112.07
N LEU A 111 -36.54 16.67 -111.44
CA LEU A 111 -36.87 16.47 -110.03
C LEU A 111 -37.38 15.05 -109.77
N ASN A 112 -38.23 14.51 -110.66
CA ASN A 112 -38.68 13.12 -110.58
C ASN A 112 -37.52 12.14 -110.79
N GLN A 113 -36.63 12.39 -111.76
CA GLN A 113 -35.44 11.56 -111.93
C GLN A 113 -34.56 11.56 -110.67
N GLN A 114 -34.29 12.73 -110.07
CA GLN A 114 -33.55 12.79 -108.81
C GLN A 114 -34.30 12.11 -107.64
N MET A 115 -35.62 12.18 -107.62
CA MET A 115 -36.44 11.50 -106.61
C MET A 115 -36.32 9.98 -106.73
N ASP A 116 -36.36 9.45 -107.95
CA ASP A 116 -36.27 8.01 -108.20
C ASP A 116 -34.84 7.48 -108.04
N GLU A 117 -33.82 8.24 -108.43
CA GLU A 117 -32.41 7.95 -108.10
C GLU A 117 -32.18 7.94 -106.57
N LYS A 118 -32.82 8.84 -105.81
CA LYS A 118 -32.75 8.83 -104.33
C LYS A 118 -33.52 7.67 -103.71
N LYS A 119 -34.66 7.26 -104.26
CA LYS A 119 -35.38 6.05 -103.83
C LYS A 119 -34.58 4.79 -104.10
N GLN A 120 -33.98 4.64 -105.29
CA GLN A 120 -33.10 3.52 -105.61
C GLN A 120 -31.87 3.51 -104.71
N SER A 121 -31.20 4.64 -104.51
CA SER A 121 -30.07 4.74 -103.58
C SER A 121 -30.46 4.40 -102.13
N LEU A 122 -31.69 4.69 -101.69
CA LEU A 122 -32.19 4.27 -100.37
C LEU A 122 -32.47 2.76 -100.31
N ALA A 123 -33.07 2.18 -101.35
CA ALA A 123 -33.32 0.74 -101.44
C ALA A 123 -32.00 -0.06 -101.47
N ASP A 124 -31.03 0.38 -102.27
CA ASP A 124 -29.73 -0.29 -102.44
C ASP A 124 -28.85 -0.19 -101.17
N ILE A 125 -28.82 0.96 -100.50
CA ILE A 125 -27.99 1.17 -99.28
C ILE A 125 -28.49 0.31 -98.11
N TYR A 126 -29.80 0.12 -97.97
CA TYR A 126 -30.39 -0.61 -96.86
C TYR A 126 -30.79 -2.06 -97.20
N GLY A 127 -30.65 -2.48 -98.46
CA GLY A 127 -31.15 -3.79 -98.92
C GLY A 127 -32.68 -3.94 -98.76
N LEU A 128 -33.40 -2.82 -98.69
CA LEU A 128 -34.82 -2.77 -98.39
C LEU A 128 -35.63 -2.94 -99.68
N ALA A 129 -36.11 -4.16 -99.90
CA ALA A 129 -37.35 -4.35 -100.64
C ALA A 129 -38.47 -3.67 -99.83
N VAL A 130 -38.89 -2.48 -100.25
CA VAL A 130 -39.93 -1.71 -99.57
C VAL A 130 -41.30 -2.32 -99.91
N GLU A 131 -41.65 -3.40 -99.22
CA GLU A 131 -43.03 -3.88 -99.14
C GLU A 131 -43.86 -2.91 -98.28
N GLU A 132 -45.12 -2.68 -98.68
CA GLU A 132 -46.07 -1.91 -97.87
C GLU A 132 -46.28 -2.61 -96.52
N GLY A 133 -45.97 -1.91 -95.42
CA GLY A 133 -46.12 -2.41 -94.05
C GLY A 133 -44.83 -2.85 -93.34
N LEU A 134 -43.67 -2.94 -94.02
CA LEU A 134 -42.41 -3.32 -93.36
C LEU A 134 -41.94 -2.27 -92.33
N LEU A 135 -42.24 -1.00 -92.56
CA LEU A 135 -42.04 0.07 -91.58
C LEU A 135 -42.96 -0.10 -90.36
N ASP A 136 -44.22 -0.51 -90.56
CA ASP A 136 -45.18 -0.73 -89.47
C ASP A 136 -44.80 -1.96 -88.63
N GLN A 137 -44.28 -3.03 -89.27
CA GLN A 137 -43.71 -4.19 -88.58
C GLN A 137 -42.49 -3.80 -87.72
N LEU A 138 -41.55 -3.02 -88.28
CA LEU A 138 -40.39 -2.55 -87.52
C LEU A 138 -40.80 -1.62 -86.35
N ILE A 139 -41.83 -0.80 -86.54
CA ILE A 139 -42.41 0.02 -85.46
C ILE A 139 -43.07 -0.86 -84.39
N GLN A 140 -43.78 -1.93 -84.77
CA GLN A 140 -44.34 -2.89 -83.82
C GLN A 140 -43.26 -3.64 -83.05
N GLU A 141 -42.24 -4.21 -83.71
CA GLU A 141 -41.11 -4.87 -83.04
C GLU A 141 -40.36 -3.91 -82.10
N TYR A 142 -40.19 -2.64 -82.49
CA TYR A 142 -39.58 -1.64 -81.62
C TYR A 142 -40.46 -1.29 -80.41
N GLN A 143 -41.79 -1.24 -80.57
CA GLN A 143 -42.73 -1.05 -79.47
C GLN A 143 -42.79 -2.27 -78.53
N GLU A 144 -42.76 -3.49 -79.06
CA GLU A 144 -42.73 -4.73 -78.28
C GLU A 144 -41.41 -4.87 -77.52
N THR A 145 -40.26 -4.60 -78.15
CA THR A 145 -38.95 -4.62 -77.47
C THR A 145 -38.80 -3.49 -76.45
N GLN A 146 -39.33 -2.29 -76.73
CA GLN A 146 -39.36 -1.19 -75.76
C GLN A 146 -40.25 -1.53 -74.55
N THR A 147 -41.42 -2.13 -74.75
CA THR A 147 -42.31 -2.52 -73.66
C THR A 147 -41.77 -3.70 -72.86
N SER A 148 -41.20 -4.73 -73.50
CA SER A 148 -40.54 -5.82 -72.77
C SER A 148 -39.32 -5.35 -71.98
N PHE A 149 -38.51 -4.43 -72.54
CA PHE A 149 -37.39 -3.82 -71.82
C PHE A 149 -37.87 -2.97 -70.62
N GLN A 150 -38.96 -2.21 -70.75
CA GLN A 150 -39.56 -1.48 -69.63
C GLN A 150 -40.07 -2.43 -68.53
N ILE A 151 -40.70 -3.55 -68.90
CA ILE A 151 -41.15 -4.58 -67.95
C ILE A 151 -39.95 -5.23 -67.25
N GLU A 152 -38.87 -5.55 -67.98
CA GLU A 152 -37.66 -6.13 -67.38
C GLU A 152 -36.96 -5.14 -66.44
N GLN A 153 -36.82 -3.87 -66.84
CA GLN A 153 -36.29 -2.79 -65.98
C GLN A 153 -37.12 -2.67 -64.70
N GLN A 154 -38.45 -2.58 -64.80
CA GLN A 154 -39.34 -2.53 -63.64
C GLN A 154 -39.21 -3.78 -62.76
N ALA A 155 -39.10 -4.97 -63.34
CA ALA A 155 -38.91 -6.21 -62.59
C ALA A 155 -37.54 -6.25 -61.87
N GLN A 156 -36.47 -5.75 -62.49
CA GLN A 156 -35.15 -5.62 -61.87
C GLN A 156 -35.15 -4.57 -60.75
N GLU A 157 -35.79 -3.40 -60.96
CA GLU A 157 -35.95 -2.36 -59.93
C GLU A 157 -36.76 -2.89 -58.74
N ASP A 158 -37.87 -3.57 -58.97
CA ASP A 158 -38.70 -4.20 -57.93
C ASP A 158 -37.92 -5.27 -57.15
N ALA A 159 -37.17 -6.14 -57.85
CA ALA A 159 -36.34 -7.16 -57.22
C ALA A 159 -35.22 -6.54 -56.37
N TRP A 160 -34.58 -5.48 -56.88
CA TRP A 160 -33.56 -4.72 -56.16
C TRP A 160 -34.14 -4.00 -54.93
N GLN A 161 -35.32 -3.37 -55.07
CA GLN A 161 -36.01 -2.72 -53.96
C GLN A 161 -36.39 -3.73 -52.87
N LYS A 162 -36.92 -4.90 -53.24
CA LYS A 162 -37.24 -6.00 -52.30
C LYS A 162 -35.98 -6.49 -51.58
N MET A 163 -34.91 -6.82 -52.31
CA MET A 163 -33.62 -7.23 -51.72
C MET A 163 -33.04 -6.16 -50.78
N MET A 164 -33.13 -4.88 -51.15
CA MET A 164 -32.65 -3.78 -50.31
C MET A 164 -33.50 -3.60 -49.04
N GLN A 165 -34.82 -3.78 -49.13
CA GLN A 165 -35.70 -3.77 -47.95
C GLN A 165 -35.43 -4.96 -47.03
N GLU A 166 -35.29 -6.17 -47.58
CA GLU A 166 -34.93 -7.38 -46.82
C GLU A 166 -33.58 -7.22 -46.10
N LYS A 167 -32.56 -6.72 -46.79
CA LYS A 167 -31.24 -6.45 -46.19
C LYS A 167 -31.31 -5.39 -45.09
N LYS A 168 -32.07 -4.30 -45.28
CA LYS A 168 -32.29 -3.29 -44.22
C LYS A 168 -33.00 -3.89 -43.00
N GLN A 169 -34.02 -4.71 -43.21
CA GLN A 169 -34.74 -5.38 -42.11
C GLN A 169 -33.89 -6.44 -41.41
N ALA A 170 -33.04 -7.18 -42.14
CA ALA A 170 -32.10 -8.13 -41.55
C ALA A 170 -31.08 -7.40 -40.67
N TRP A 171 -30.48 -6.33 -41.20
CA TRP A 171 -29.55 -5.47 -40.45
C TRP A 171 -30.20 -4.86 -39.20
N GLU A 172 -31.44 -4.36 -39.29
CA GLU A 172 -32.15 -3.82 -38.12
C GLU A 172 -32.46 -4.89 -37.06
N ARG A 173 -32.69 -6.15 -37.47
CA ARG A 173 -32.86 -7.29 -36.55
C ARG A 173 -31.53 -7.66 -35.89
N GLU A 174 -30.44 -7.75 -36.67
CA GLU A 174 -29.09 -8.03 -36.18
C GLU A 174 -28.62 -6.96 -35.18
N GLU A 175 -28.83 -5.67 -35.48
CA GLU A 175 -28.48 -4.56 -34.58
C GLU A 175 -29.27 -4.62 -33.27
N LYS A 176 -30.59 -4.92 -33.32
CA LYS A 176 -31.41 -5.09 -32.11
C LYS A 176 -30.95 -6.27 -31.26
N GLU A 177 -30.59 -7.39 -31.89
CA GLU A 177 -30.10 -8.59 -31.20
C GLU A 177 -28.69 -8.39 -30.63
N HIS A 178 -27.82 -7.68 -31.34
CA HIS A 178 -26.50 -7.26 -30.86
C HIS A 178 -26.61 -6.31 -29.65
N GLN A 179 -27.50 -5.32 -29.70
CA GLN A 179 -27.79 -4.47 -28.54
C GLN A 179 -28.39 -5.25 -27.37
N ARG A 180 -29.21 -6.28 -27.63
CA ARG A 180 -29.76 -7.16 -26.57
C ARG A 180 -28.64 -7.97 -25.90
N THR A 181 -27.80 -8.63 -26.69
CA THR A 181 -26.69 -9.45 -26.18
C THR A 181 -25.64 -8.61 -25.44
N ILE A 182 -25.31 -7.39 -25.89
CA ILE A 182 -24.48 -6.45 -25.12
C ILE A 182 -25.12 -6.13 -23.76
N LYS A 183 -26.40 -5.75 -23.73
CA LYS A 183 -27.11 -5.42 -22.47
C LYS A 183 -27.17 -6.61 -21.51
N GLU A 184 -27.41 -7.82 -22.03
CA GLU A 184 -27.42 -9.05 -21.23
C GLU A 184 -26.04 -9.37 -20.66
N ARG A 185 -24.99 -9.29 -21.47
CA ARG A 185 -23.59 -9.47 -21.07
C ARG A 185 -23.17 -8.44 -20.01
N ASP A 186 -23.50 -7.16 -20.21
CA ASP A 186 -23.15 -6.09 -19.29
C ASP A 186 -23.90 -6.24 -17.96
N ALA A 187 -25.18 -6.66 -18.00
CA ALA A 187 -25.95 -6.95 -16.81
C ALA A 187 -25.45 -8.21 -16.06
N GLN A 188 -24.95 -9.22 -16.76
CA GLN A 188 -24.28 -10.38 -16.16
C GLN A 188 -22.96 -9.97 -15.49
N ALA A 189 -22.07 -9.29 -16.21
CA ALA A 189 -20.80 -8.81 -15.68
C ALA A 189 -20.96 -7.85 -14.49
N ALA A 190 -22.02 -7.03 -14.47
CA ALA A 190 -22.36 -6.19 -13.32
C ALA A 190 -22.79 -7.02 -12.10
N LYS A 191 -23.64 -8.05 -12.28
CA LYS A 191 -24.05 -8.97 -11.21
C LYS A 191 -22.89 -9.79 -10.67
N GLU A 192 -21.98 -10.24 -11.54
CA GLU A 192 -20.77 -10.96 -11.16
C GLU A 192 -19.86 -10.08 -10.32
N ARG A 193 -19.55 -8.85 -10.75
CA ARG A 193 -18.76 -7.89 -9.97
C ARG A 193 -19.36 -7.59 -8.59
N ILE A 194 -20.68 -7.43 -8.50
CA ILE A 194 -21.36 -7.22 -7.21
C ILE A 194 -21.20 -8.45 -6.32
N ARG A 195 -21.45 -9.65 -6.84
CA ARG A 195 -21.28 -10.91 -6.10
C ARG A 195 -19.83 -11.12 -5.66
N GLU A 196 -18.85 -10.81 -6.49
CA GLU A 196 -17.42 -10.88 -6.16
C GLU A 196 -17.05 -9.90 -5.04
N GLN A 197 -17.56 -8.66 -5.09
CA GLN A 197 -17.35 -7.68 -4.02
C GLN A 197 -18.02 -8.10 -2.70
N GLU A 198 -19.24 -8.63 -2.76
CA GLU A 198 -19.95 -9.18 -1.59
C GLU A 198 -19.19 -10.39 -1.01
N ALA A 199 -18.77 -11.34 -1.84
CA ALA A 199 -18.00 -12.51 -1.40
C ALA A 199 -16.65 -12.13 -0.80
N TYR A 200 -15.92 -11.20 -1.43
CA TYR A 200 -14.62 -10.70 -0.96
C TYR A 200 -14.76 -9.95 0.37
N THR A 201 -15.73 -9.04 0.50
CA THR A 201 -15.97 -8.30 1.74
C THR A 201 -16.48 -9.20 2.87
N TYR A 202 -17.28 -10.22 2.54
CA TYR A 202 -17.66 -11.28 3.49
C TYR A 202 -16.44 -12.09 3.96
N GLN A 203 -15.59 -12.54 3.03
CA GLN A 203 -14.38 -13.31 3.35
C GLN A 203 -13.40 -12.51 4.22
N ILE A 204 -13.22 -11.20 3.95
CA ILE A 204 -12.44 -10.32 4.82
C ILE A 204 -13.03 -10.27 6.23
N LYS A 205 -14.34 -10.01 6.37
CA LYS A 205 -15.01 -9.93 7.67
C LYS A 205 -14.91 -11.25 8.44
N GLN A 206 -15.06 -12.38 7.76
CA GLN A 206 -14.90 -13.71 8.35
C GLN A 206 -13.47 -13.95 8.82
N SER A 207 -12.47 -13.60 8.00
CA SER A 207 -11.05 -13.70 8.37
C SER A 207 -10.70 -12.79 9.54
N GLN A 208 -11.23 -11.57 9.59
CA GLN A 208 -11.04 -10.63 10.70
C GLN A 208 -11.66 -11.17 11.99
N ALA A 209 -12.90 -11.65 11.95
CA ALA A 209 -13.55 -12.25 13.11
C ALA A 209 -12.79 -13.47 13.66
N GLN A 210 -12.27 -14.34 12.77
CA GLN A 210 -11.42 -15.48 13.17
C GLN A 210 -10.08 -15.02 13.78
N GLN A 211 -9.46 -13.95 13.25
CA GLN A 211 -8.24 -13.38 13.81
C GLN A 211 -8.49 -12.74 15.19
N GLU A 212 -9.60 -12.02 15.38
CA GLU A 212 -10.01 -11.46 16.67
C GLU A 212 -10.31 -12.55 17.70
N GLU A 213 -11.04 -13.61 17.33
CA GLU A 213 -11.34 -14.74 18.22
C GLU A 213 -10.06 -15.48 18.64
N THR A 214 -9.20 -15.82 17.69
CA THR A 214 -7.93 -16.50 17.97
C THR A 214 -6.99 -15.64 18.82
N PHE A 215 -6.91 -14.33 18.55
CA PHE A 215 -6.13 -13.39 19.38
C PHE A 215 -6.71 -13.26 20.80
N ALA A 216 -8.04 -13.16 20.94
CA ALA A 216 -8.70 -13.11 22.25
C ALA A 216 -8.46 -14.39 23.07
N LEU A 217 -8.53 -15.56 22.42
CA LEU A 217 -8.22 -16.85 23.04
C LEU A 217 -6.75 -16.94 23.47
N GLN A 218 -5.80 -16.53 22.62
CA GLN A 218 -4.38 -16.49 22.96
C GLN A 218 -4.11 -15.52 24.12
N LYS A 219 -4.71 -14.32 24.10
CA LYS A 219 -4.59 -13.33 25.18
C LYS A 219 -5.10 -13.91 26.51
N LYS A 220 -6.28 -14.56 26.51
CA LYS A 220 -6.85 -15.21 27.69
C LYS A 220 -5.94 -16.33 28.21
N LYS A 221 -5.41 -17.18 27.33
CA LYS A 221 -4.46 -18.25 27.70
C LYS A 221 -3.18 -17.69 28.32
N ASN A 222 -2.63 -16.63 27.74
CA ASN A 222 -1.42 -15.98 28.24
C ASN A 222 -1.66 -15.31 29.60
N GLN A 223 -2.81 -14.66 29.79
CA GLN A 223 -3.22 -14.12 31.10
C GLN A 223 -3.34 -15.23 32.14
N GLN A 224 -4.06 -16.33 31.85
CA GLN A 224 -4.17 -17.47 32.77
C GLN A 224 -2.81 -18.09 33.13
N MET A 225 -1.86 -18.14 32.18
CA MET A 225 -0.51 -18.61 32.44
C MET A 225 0.28 -17.64 33.34
N LEU A 226 0.16 -16.34 33.12
CA LEU A 226 0.77 -15.31 33.96
C LEU A 226 0.18 -15.32 35.38
N ASP A 227 -1.14 -15.39 35.51
CA ASP A 227 -1.84 -15.46 36.80
C ASP A 227 -1.40 -16.71 37.58
N GLY A 228 -1.26 -17.86 36.90
CA GLY A 228 -0.73 -19.09 37.49
C GLY A 228 0.75 -18.99 37.90
N MET A 229 1.60 -18.34 37.09
CA MET A 229 2.99 -18.06 37.44
C MET A 229 3.11 -17.11 38.64
N VAL A 230 2.29 -16.07 38.71
CA VAL A 230 2.23 -15.16 39.86
C VAL A 230 1.79 -15.92 41.10
N ALA A 231 0.68 -16.67 41.04
CA ALA A 231 0.17 -17.43 42.18
C ALA A 231 1.19 -18.44 42.73
N THR A 232 1.88 -19.18 41.86
CA THR A 232 2.93 -20.13 42.28
C THR A 232 4.13 -19.40 42.89
N LYS A 233 4.58 -18.27 42.31
CA LYS A 233 5.68 -17.48 42.88
C LYS A 233 5.34 -16.81 44.20
N THR A 234 4.10 -16.33 44.37
CA THR A 234 3.61 -15.81 45.65
C THR A 234 3.62 -16.91 46.72
N GLN A 235 3.15 -18.12 46.39
CA GLN A 235 3.22 -19.26 47.32
C GLN A 235 4.66 -19.64 47.70
N GLU A 236 5.57 -19.73 46.72
CA GLU A 236 7.00 -19.98 46.96
C GLU A 236 7.61 -18.91 47.88
N TRP A 237 7.29 -17.64 47.66
CA TRP A 237 7.76 -16.53 48.51
C TRP A 237 7.16 -16.58 49.91
N GLU A 238 5.87 -16.87 50.07
CA GLU A 238 5.26 -17.05 51.39
C GLU A 238 5.88 -18.21 52.18
N THR A 239 6.21 -19.33 51.52
CA THR A 239 6.93 -20.44 52.17
C THR A 239 8.35 -20.01 52.56
N ARG A 240 9.06 -19.34 51.65
CA ARG A 240 10.43 -18.85 51.88
C ARG A 240 10.51 -17.85 53.02
N GLU A 241 9.52 -16.96 53.13
CA GLU A 241 9.44 -15.96 54.20
C GLU A 241 9.07 -16.60 55.55
N LYS A 242 8.25 -17.66 55.56
CA LYS A 242 7.98 -18.45 56.78
C LYS A 242 9.26 -19.16 57.25
N GLU A 243 9.96 -19.85 56.35
CA GLU A 243 11.26 -20.50 56.64
C GLU A 243 12.28 -19.51 57.21
N LEU A 244 12.41 -18.33 56.58
CA LEU A 244 13.36 -17.31 57.02
C LEU A 244 12.99 -16.76 58.41
N ARG A 245 11.71 -16.45 58.66
CA ARG A 245 11.23 -16.00 59.98
C ARG A 245 11.36 -17.06 61.08
N GLU A 246 11.42 -18.34 60.73
CA GLU A 246 11.71 -19.42 61.68
C GLU A 246 13.21 -19.49 61.98
N GLN A 247 14.07 -19.42 60.96
CA GLN A 247 15.54 -19.35 61.11
C GLN A 247 15.98 -18.11 61.91
N GLU A 248 15.35 -16.95 61.72
CA GLU A 248 15.61 -15.73 62.49
C GLU A 248 15.30 -15.91 63.98
N LYS A 249 14.19 -16.60 64.32
CA LYS A 249 13.84 -16.92 65.71
C LYS A 249 14.80 -17.91 66.35
N GLU A 250 15.22 -18.93 65.62
CA GLU A 250 16.25 -19.86 66.08
C GLU A 250 17.57 -19.13 66.33
N TRP A 251 17.99 -18.26 65.40
CA TRP A 251 19.18 -17.44 65.54
C TRP A 251 19.14 -16.53 66.77
N GLU A 252 18.02 -15.81 67.00
CA GLU A 252 17.82 -15.03 68.22
C GLU A 252 17.94 -15.87 69.50
N LEU A 253 17.41 -17.10 69.47
CA LEU A 253 17.46 -18.02 70.62
C LEU A 253 18.89 -18.53 70.85
N TYR A 254 19.63 -18.89 69.80
CA TYR A 254 21.05 -19.26 69.90
C TYR A 254 21.91 -18.08 70.39
N LEU A 255 21.65 -16.86 69.92
CA LEU A 255 22.37 -15.66 70.38
C LEU A 255 22.13 -15.42 71.89
N LYS A 256 20.88 -15.51 72.36
CA LYS A 256 20.53 -15.41 73.79
C LYS A 256 21.19 -16.53 74.61
N GLN A 257 21.26 -17.76 74.08
CA GLN A 257 21.98 -18.85 74.73
C GLN A 257 23.49 -18.61 74.80
N TYR A 258 24.10 -18.11 73.72
CA TYR A 258 25.51 -17.77 73.65
C TYR A 258 25.87 -16.69 74.67
N GLU A 259 25.13 -15.56 74.70
CA GLU A 259 25.33 -14.50 75.70
C GLU A 259 25.16 -15.02 77.13
N ALA A 260 24.18 -15.89 77.37
CA ALA A 260 23.97 -16.49 78.69
C ALA A 260 25.11 -17.46 79.07
N GLN A 261 25.69 -18.19 78.12
CA GLN A 261 26.87 -19.03 78.35
C GLN A 261 28.12 -18.18 78.60
N GLU A 262 28.34 -17.10 77.87
CA GLU A 262 29.47 -16.18 78.08
C GLU A 262 29.39 -15.52 79.46
N ARG A 263 28.24 -14.95 79.83
CA ARG A 263 28.02 -14.41 81.18
C ARG A 263 28.20 -15.45 82.28
N LYS A 264 27.75 -16.70 82.06
CA LYS A 264 28.02 -17.82 82.99
C LYS A 264 29.51 -18.12 83.09
N ARG A 265 30.23 -18.21 81.95
CA ARG A 265 31.69 -18.46 81.89
C ARG A 265 32.45 -17.39 82.67
N GLU A 266 32.15 -16.12 82.44
CA GLU A 266 32.74 -15.00 83.19
C GLU A 266 32.44 -15.08 84.69
N ALA A 267 31.19 -15.34 85.06
CA ALA A 267 30.80 -15.45 86.48
C ALA A 267 31.49 -16.65 87.16
N THR A 268 31.61 -17.80 86.49
CA THR A 268 32.35 -18.96 87.02
C THR A 268 33.85 -18.70 87.09
N LEU A 269 34.43 -17.98 86.13
CA LEU A 269 35.84 -17.64 86.14
C LEU A 269 36.15 -16.65 87.26
N LYS A 270 35.33 -15.61 87.45
CA LYS A 270 35.44 -14.67 88.59
C LYS A 270 35.34 -15.40 89.92
N LYS A 271 34.33 -16.26 90.10
CA LYS A 271 34.21 -17.09 91.31
C LYS A 271 35.44 -17.97 91.54
N ALA A 272 35.92 -18.67 90.52
CA ALA A 272 37.11 -19.52 90.63
C ALA A 272 38.38 -18.71 90.95
N THR A 273 38.53 -17.50 90.41
CA THR A 273 39.65 -16.62 90.77
C THR A 273 39.52 -16.07 92.19
N ASP A 274 38.32 -15.70 92.62
CA ASP A 274 38.07 -15.14 93.96
C ASP A 274 38.22 -16.23 95.05
N GLU A 275 37.68 -17.42 94.81
CA GLU A 275 37.84 -18.61 95.66
C GLU A 275 39.31 -19.06 95.71
N GLY A 276 40.00 -19.10 94.56
CA GLY A 276 41.42 -19.42 94.47
C GLY A 276 42.30 -18.40 95.20
N GLN A 277 42.03 -17.10 95.07
CA GLN A 277 42.72 -16.05 95.82
C GLN A 277 42.43 -16.15 97.32
N ALA A 278 41.17 -16.34 97.71
CA ALA A 278 40.78 -16.46 99.13
C ALA A 278 41.39 -17.71 99.78
N GLN A 279 41.46 -18.83 99.06
CA GLN A 279 42.12 -20.04 99.56
C GLN A 279 43.65 -19.85 99.63
N ALA A 280 44.29 -19.28 98.61
CA ALA A 280 45.72 -18.97 98.64
C ALA A 280 46.08 -18.01 99.78
N GLN A 281 45.25 -16.99 100.04
CA GLN A 281 45.39 -16.08 101.18
C GLN A 281 45.23 -16.80 102.53
N LYS A 282 44.23 -17.66 102.69
CA LYS A 282 44.04 -18.48 103.90
C LYS A 282 45.22 -19.42 104.14
N GLU A 283 45.68 -20.12 103.11
CA GLU A 283 46.85 -21.01 103.19
C GLU A 283 48.12 -20.23 103.53
N ALA A 284 48.32 -19.05 102.95
CA ALA A 284 49.44 -18.17 103.27
C ALA A 284 49.38 -17.66 104.72
N GLN A 285 48.20 -17.25 105.21
CA GLN A 285 47.98 -16.85 106.60
C GLN A 285 48.24 -18.01 107.57
N ILE A 286 47.70 -19.20 107.31
CA ILE A 286 47.93 -20.39 108.14
C ILE A 286 49.42 -20.75 108.17
N LYS A 287 50.12 -20.72 107.02
CA LYS A 287 51.57 -20.95 106.97
C LYS A 287 52.35 -19.87 107.75
N ALA A 288 51.97 -18.60 107.63
CA ALA A 288 52.61 -17.51 108.36
C ALA A 288 52.38 -17.61 109.89
N ASP A 289 51.17 -17.96 110.33
CA ASP A 289 50.84 -18.16 111.75
C ASP A 289 51.52 -19.42 112.33
N LEU A 290 51.64 -20.50 111.56
CA LEU A 290 52.41 -21.68 111.93
C LEU A 290 53.89 -21.35 112.09
N LEU A 291 54.51 -20.70 111.11
CA LEU A 291 55.91 -20.23 111.18
C LEU A 291 56.12 -19.28 112.37
N LYS A 292 55.18 -18.35 112.61
CA LYS A 292 55.24 -17.44 113.76
C LYS A 292 55.17 -18.19 115.09
N ARG A 293 54.29 -19.17 115.23
CA ARG A 293 54.20 -20.03 116.42
C ARG A 293 55.43 -20.91 116.60
N GLU A 294 55.99 -21.43 115.50
CA GLU A 294 57.22 -22.21 115.53
C GLU A 294 58.40 -21.36 116.00
N VAL A 295 58.59 -20.16 115.44
CA VAL A 295 59.60 -19.19 115.90
C VAL A 295 59.38 -18.83 117.37
N GLN A 296 58.14 -18.53 117.80
CA GLN A 296 57.83 -18.26 119.21
C GLN A 296 58.17 -19.44 120.13
N SER A 297 57.85 -20.67 119.72
CA SER A 297 58.19 -21.88 120.48
C SER A 297 59.69 -22.12 120.54
N GLN A 298 60.42 -21.90 119.44
CA GLN A 298 61.89 -21.97 119.43
C GLN A 298 62.48 -20.92 120.36
N THR A 299 62.01 -19.67 120.31
CA THR A 299 62.41 -18.60 121.24
C THR A 299 62.16 -18.99 122.69
N GLN A 300 60.99 -19.52 123.04
CA GLN A 300 60.69 -19.98 124.40
C GLN A 300 61.61 -21.13 124.85
N VAL A 301 61.94 -22.07 123.96
CA VAL A 301 62.91 -23.14 124.26
C VAL A 301 64.30 -22.55 124.50
N TYR A 302 64.75 -21.60 123.67
CA TYR A 302 66.03 -20.92 123.89
C TYR A 302 66.04 -20.08 125.18
N GLU A 303 64.96 -19.37 125.51
CA GLU A 303 64.79 -18.64 126.78
C GLU A 303 64.85 -19.58 127.99
N MET A 304 64.19 -20.75 127.93
CA MET A 304 64.29 -21.76 128.99
C MET A 304 65.71 -22.33 129.12
N GLN A 305 66.40 -22.59 128.00
CA GLN A 305 67.80 -23.04 128.01
C GLN A 305 68.75 -21.98 128.57
N ILE A 306 68.50 -20.69 128.28
CA ILE A 306 69.24 -19.57 128.86
C ILE A 306 69.02 -19.53 130.37
N LYS A 307 67.77 -19.55 130.84
CA LYS A 307 67.45 -19.55 132.29
C LYS A 307 68.05 -20.75 133.03
N ALA A 308 67.96 -21.96 132.47
CA ALA A 308 68.58 -23.14 133.08
C ALA A 308 70.12 -23.01 133.13
N ARG A 309 70.75 -22.41 132.11
CA ARG A 309 72.19 -22.09 132.12
C ARG A 309 72.52 -21.02 133.16
N GLU A 310 71.72 -19.97 133.28
CA GLU A 310 71.86 -18.93 134.32
C GLU A 310 71.74 -19.52 135.74
N GLU A 311 70.77 -20.41 135.99
CA GLU A 311 70.64 -21.13 137.25
C GLU A 311 71.86 -22.01 137.55
N THR A 312 72.37 -22.76 136.56
CA THR A 312 73.62 -23.53 136.76
C THR A 312 74.84 -22.63 136.96
N LEU A 313 74.91 -21.46 136.33
CA LEU A 313 75.96 -20.47 136.57
C LEU A 313 75.87 -19.87 137.98
N GLN A 314 74.66 -19.61 138.49
CA GLN A 314 74.47 -19.19 139.89
C GLN A 314 74.90 -20.28 140.87
N GLN A 315 74.54 -21.55 140.63
CA GLN A 315 74.99 -22.67 141.47
C GLN A 315 76.50 -22.87 141.43
N LEU A 316 77.13 -22.74 140.24
CA LEU A 316 78.58 -22.80 140.10
C LEU A 316 79.27 -21.62 140.78
N ASN A 317 78.72 -20.41 140.71
CA ASN A 317 79.24 -19.26 141.47
C ASN A 317 79.10 -19.46 142.97
N GLN A 318 77.97 -20.00 143.47
CA GLN A 318 77.81 -20.34 144.89
C GLN A 318 78.80 -21.41 145.34
N GLN A 319 79.06 -22.44 144.51
CA GLN A 319 80.11 -23.42 144.78
C GLN A 319 81.51 -22.79 144.74
N ALA A 320 81.78 -21.88 143.81
CA ALA A 320 83.06 -21.17 143.73
C ALA A 320 83.28 -20.26 144.95
N GLU A 321 82.26 -19.54 145.44
CA GLU A 321 82.31 -18.78 146.69
C GLU A 321 82.51 -19.68 147.91
N TYR A 322 81.83 -20.84 147.95
CA TYR A 322 81.98 -21.81 149.03
C TYR A 322 83.40 -22.41 149.04
N LEU A 323 83.92 -22.81 147.87
CA LEU A 323 85.29 -23.28 147.70
C LEU A 323 86.31 -22.19 148.01
N ALA A 324 86.07 -20.93 147.63
CA ALA A 324 86.92 -19.80 147.98
C ALA A 324 86.98 -19.57 149.50
N LYS A 325 85.83 -19.62 150.19
CA LYS A 325 85.80 -19.59 151.66
C LYS A 325 86.50 -20.80 152.28
N GLN A 326 86.40 -21.97 151.65
CA GLN A 326 87.07 -23.18 152.12
C GLN A 326 88.59 -23.12 151.91
N THR A 327 89.07 -22.52 150.82
CA THR A 327 90.51 -22.28 150.60
C THR A 327 91.04 -21.15 151.47
N GLU A 328 90.26 -20.11 151.75
CA GLU A 328 90.61 -19.04 152.70
C GLU A 328 90.68 -19.58 154.14
N ALA A 329 89.73 -20.42 154.54
CA ALA A 329 89.78 -21.16 155.81
C ALA A 329 90.97 -22.14 155.87
N ALA A 330 91.26 -22.85 154.79
CA ALA A 330 92.45 -23.72 154.69
C ALA A 330 93.75 -22.91 154.72
N TRP A 331 93.78 -21.70 154.16
CA TRP A 331 94.91 -20.79 154.21
C TRP A 331 95.14 -20.25 155.63
N GLN A 332 94.07 -19.88 156.35
CA GLN A 332 94.17 -19.54 157.78
C GLN A 332 94.57 -20.75 158.65
N GLN A 333 94.11 -21.96 158.32
CA GLN A 333 94.57 -23.19 158.99
C GLN A 333 96.04 -23.47 158.71
N ALA A 334 96.52 -23.27 157.47
CA ALA A 334 97.93 -23.38 157.14
C ALA A 334 98.78 -22.31 157.85
N GLN A 335 98.28 -21.08 157.95
CA GLN A 335 98.95 -19.98 158.66
C GLN A 335 99.02 -20.24 160.18
N THR A 336 97.95 -20.75 160.79
CA THR A 336 97.95 -21.14 162.21
C THR A 336 98.78 -22.40 162.46
N LEU A 337 98.87 -23.34 161.52
CA LEU A 337 99.78 -24.50 161.63
C LEU A 337 101.25 -24.07 161.50
N ALA A 338 101.57 -23.13 160.61
CA ALA A 338 102.91 -22.55 160.47
C ALA A 338 103.34 -21.76 161.73
N LEU A 339 102.42 -20.99 162.34
CA LEU A 339 102.66 -20.36 163.63
C LEU A 339 102.88 -21.40 164.75
N ARG A 340 102.10 -22.49 164.76
CA ARG A 340 102.24 -23.59 165.75
C ARG A 340 103.50 -24.45 165.57
N ALA A 341 104.15 -24.39 164.40
CA ALA A 341 105.40 -25.08 164.11
C ALA A 341 106.66 -24.28 164.53
N LEU A 342 106.53 -22.96 164.77
CA LEU A 342 107.69 -22.10 165.05
C LEU A 342 108.08 -22.02 166.53
N GLU A 343 107.14 -22.27 167.45
CA GLU A 343 107.37 -22.16 168.92
C GLU A 343 107.72 -23.49 169.60
N GLY A 344 107.94 -24.57 168.84
CA GLY A 344 107.87 -25.96 169.33
C GLY A 344 109.08 -26.87 169.07
N SER A 345 110.31 -26.36 168.97
CA SER A 345 111.50 -27.23 168.82
C SER A 345 112.73 -26.78 169.60
N SER A 346 112.86 -27.27 170.84
CA SER A 346 114.12 -27.35 171.57
C SER A 346 114.16 -28.60 172.47
N TYR A 347 115.13 -29.50 172.23
CA TYR A 347 115.54 -30.65 173.08
C TYR A 347 114.48 -31.78 173.21
N GLN A 348 114.75 -33.10 173.32
CA GLN A 348 115.92 -34.00 173.30
C GLN A 348 115.37 -35.47 173.16
N GLU A 349 116.04 -36.57 172.76
CA GLU A 349 117.36 -36.88 172.17
C GLU A 349 117.42 -38.37 171.68
N ASN A 350 118.53 -38.83 171.09
CA ASN A 350 119.24 -40.15 171.27
C ASN A 350 118.46 -41.49 171.52
N ILE A 351 118.70 -42.67 170.88
CA ILE A 351 119.57 -43.17 169.77
C ILE A 351 118.97 -44.47 169.17
N ARG A 352 119.01 -44.63 167.83
CA ARG A 352 119.52 -45.80 167.05
C ARG A 352 118.98 -45.74 165.60
N ILE A 353 119.79 -45.77 164.54
CA ILE A 353 121.28 -45.79 164.38
C ILE A 353 121.70 -44.45 163.76
#